data_AF-A0A536M599-F1
#
_entry.id   AF-A0A536M599-F1
#
_cell.length_a   1.000
_cell.length_b   1.000
_cell.length_c   1.000
_cell.angle_alpha   90.00
_cell.angle_beta   90.00
_cell.angle_gamma   90.00
#
_symmetry.space_group_name_H-M   'P 1'
#
loop_
_entity.id
_entity.type
_entity.pdbx_description
1 polymer ?
#
loop_
_entity_poly.entity_id
_entity_poly.type
_entity_poly.pdbx_seq_one_letter_code
_entity_poly.pdbx_strand_id
1 'polypeptide(L)' 'MNNWSHPESRDTSVMSPIVDPAATAARGVTLAAFEAKKAGQAEIISNASPNCSPGQAGPMYLAVYSLKVTVTP' A
#
# COMPACT_ATOMS: atom_id res chain seq x y z
N MET A 1 0.97 -2.87 16.30
CA MET A 1 1.25 -3.04 14.86
C MET A 1 2.36 -2.07 14.51
N ASN A 2 3.33 -2.46 13.70
CA ASN A 2 4.21 -1.51 13.03
C ASN A 2 3.39 -0.67 12.05
N ASN A 3 3.96 0.47 11.64
CA ASN A 3 3.35 1.28 10.58
C ASN A 3 3.17 0.42 9.31
N TRP A 4 2.07 0.67 8.59
CA TRP A 4 1.87 0.06 7.29
C TRP A 4 2.97 0.49 6.32
N SER A 5 3.42 -0.44 5.48
CA SER A 5 4.30 -0.12 4.36
C SER A 5 3.60 0.85 3.41
N HIS A 6 4.37 1.64 2.67
CA HIS A 6 3.79 2.46 1.62
C HIS A 6 3.03 1.57 0.62
N PRO A 7 1.79 1.90 0.25
CA PRO A 7 1.05 1.17 -0.77
C PRO A 7 1.77 1.22 -2.11
N GLU A 8 1.88 0.08 -2.78
CA GLU A 8 2.56 -0.04 -4.07
C GLU A 8 1.62 -0.67 -5.10
N SER A 9 1.64 -0.14 -6.33
CA SER A 9 0.96 -0.74 -7.48
C SER A 9 1.85 -1.82 -8.09
N ARG A 10 1.32 -3.03 -8.26
CA ARG A 10 2.01 -4.13 -8.95
C ARG A 10 2.20 -3.89 -10.44
N ASP A 11 1.36 -3.07 -11.06
CA ASP A 11 1.48 -2.70 -12.47
C ASP A 11 1.45 -1.16 -12.62
N THR A 12 2.64 -0.58 -12.64
CA THR A 12 2.82 0.87 -12.82
C THR A 12 2.46 1.35 -14.23
N SER A 13 2.40 0.45 -15.21
CA SER A 13 2.00 0.77 -16.57
C SER A 13 0.49 0.99 -16.70
N VAL A 14 -0.32 0.37 -15.84
CA VAL A 14 -1.78 0.59 -15.71
C VAL A 14 -2.07 1.70 -14.71
N MET A 15 -1.37 1.71 -13.57
CA MET A 15 -1.64 2.64 -12.50
C MET A 15 -0.34 3.03 -11.79
N SER A 16 0.11 4.28 -11.99
CA SER A 16 1.38 4.81 -11.48
C SER A 16 1.18 5.59 -10.18
N PRO A 17 2.13 5.54 -9.23
CA PRO A 17 2.06 6.37 -8.02
C PRO A 17 2.17 7.87 -8.38
N ILE A 18 1.37 8.70 -7.72
CA ILE A 18 1.52 10.15 -7.71
C ILE A 18 2.26 10.52 -6.43
N VAL A 19 3.30 11.35 -6.54
CA VAL A 19 4.05 11.82 -5.38
C VAL A 19 3.24 12.88 -4.62
N ASP A 20 3.12 12.61 -3.31
CA ASP A 20 2.79 13.45 -2.16
C ASP A 20 1.33 13.59 -1.67
N PRO A 21 0.92 12.66 -0.79
CA PRO A 21 -0.08 12.92 0.26
C PRO A 21 0.54 13.06 1.67
N ALA A 22 1.87 13.03 1.79
CA ALA A 22 2.54 12.98 3.09
C ALA A 22 2.33 14.26 3.90
N ALA A 23 2.06 15.39 3.24
CA ALA A 23 1.69 16.64 3.90
C ALA A 23 0.30 16.63 4.58
N THR A 24 -0.60 15.70 4.20
CA THR A 24 -2.00 15.67 4.68
C THR A 24 -2.34 14.46 5.57
N ALA A 25 -1.42 13.50 5.72
CA ALA A 25 -1.68 12.32 6.54
C ALA A 25 -1.75 12.67 8.03
N ALA A 26 -2.89 12.40 8.67
CA ALA A 26 -3.00 12.42 10.12
C ALA A 26 -2.08 11.36 10.75
N ARG A 27 -1.63 11.58 11.99
CA ARG A 27 -0.77 10.62 12.71
C ARG A 27 -1.37 9.21 12.67
N GLY A 28 -0.58 8.24 12.22
CA GLY A 28 -0.99 6.83 12.13
C GLY A 28 -1.74 6.44 10.85
N VAL A 29 -1.91 7.36 9.90
CA VAL A 29 -2.50 7.08 8.59
C VAL A 29 -1.40 6.92 7.53
N THR A 30 -1.52 5.88 6.72
CA THR A 30 -0.72 5.72 5.49
C THR A 30 -1.58 6.12 4.31
N LEU A 31 -1.17 7.16 3.59
CA LEU A 31 -1.90 7.70 2.44
C LEU A 31 -1.06 7.52 1.17
N ALA A 32 -1.70 7.10 0.08
CA ALA A 32 -1.08 6.94 -1.23
C ALA A 32 -2.05 7.45 -2.31
N ALA A 33 -1.49 8.00 -3.38
CA ALA A 33 -2.23 8.47 -4.54
C ALA A 33 -1.70 7.77 -5.79
N PHE A 34 -2.61 7.45 -6.71
CA PHE A 34 -2.25 6.77 -7.95
C PHE A 34 -2.99 7.41 -9.13
N GLU A 35 -2.31 7.51 -10.26
CA GLU A 35 -2.83 7.96 -11.55
C GLU A 35 -3.10 6.75 -12.43
N ALA A 36 -4.30 6.65 -12.99
CA ALA A 36 -4.61 5.68 -14.04
C ALA A 36 -3.91 6.09 -15.34
N LYS A 37 -3.06 5.21 -15.89
CA LYS A 37 -2.29 5.45 -17.13
C LYS A 37 -2.95 4.87 -18.37
N LYS A 38 -3.59 3.71 -18.24
CA LYS A 38 -4.29 3.03 -19.34
C LYS A 38 -5.37 2.11 -18.79
N ALA A 39 -6.31 1.73 -19.65
CA ALA A 39 -7.27 0.68 -19.34
C ALA A 39 -6.54 -0.64 -19.01
N GLY A 40 -7.05 -1.36 -18.01
CA GLY A 40 -6.40 -2.57 -17.51
C GLY A 40 -6.75 -2.85 -16.05
N GLN A 41 -6.05 -3.81 -15.46
CA GLN A 41 -6.19 -4.14 -14.04
C GLN A 41 -4.85 -3.93 -13.34
N ALA A 42 -4.88 -3.37 -12.15
CA ALA A 42 -3.72 -3.22 -11.29
C ALA A 42 -4.10 -3.62 -9.86
N GLU A 43 -3.14 -4.18 -9.14
CA GLU A 43 -3.29 -4.52 -7.73
C GLU A 43 -2.45 -3.56 -6.89
N ILE A 44 -3.04 -2.94 -5.89
CA ILE A 44 -2.34 -2.15 -4.88
C ILE A 44 -2.18 -2.99 -3.64
N ILE A 45 -0.96 -3.07 -3.10
CA ILE A 45 -0.66 -3.84 -1.90
C ILE A 45 0.00 -2.97 -0.82
N SER A 46 -0.37 -3.19 0.43
CA SER A 46 0.31 -2.64 1.61
C SER A 46 0.33 -3.69 2.72
N ASN A 47 1.41 -3.72 3.49
CA ASN A 47 1.62 -4.74 4.51
C ASN A 47 1.90 -4.10 5.87
N ALA A 48 1.44 -4.72 6.95
CA ALA A 48 1.83 -4.37 8.31
C ALA A 48 2.15 -5.63 9.11
N SER A 49 3.18 -5.56 9.93
CA SER A 49 3.56 -6.62 10.86
C SER A 49 3.27 -6.22 12.31
N PRO A 50 3.06 -7.19 13.21
CA PRO A 50 3.04 -6.94 14.65
C PRO A 50 4.31 -6.21 15.10
N ASN A 51 4.16 -5.27 16.03
CA ASN A 51 5.31 -4.67 16.71
C ASN A 51 5.74 -5.65 17.81
N CYS A 52 6.71 -6.50 17.51
CA CYS A 52 7.21 -7.51 18.44
C CYS A 52 8.61 -7.16 18.92
N SER A 53 8.88 -7.44 20.19
CA SER A 53 10.21 -7.28 20.77
C SER A 53 11.22 -8.20 20.09
N PRO A 54 12.51 -7.82 19.99
CA PRO A 54 13.56 -8.68 19.45
C PRO A 54 13.54 -10.06 20.13
N GLY A 55 13.48 -11.14 19.34
CA GLY A 55 13.46 -12.52 19.82
C GLY A 55 12.07 -13.14 20.08
N GLN A 56 10.98 -12.36 19.97
CA GLN A 56 9.62 -12.94 19.94
C GLN A 56 9.25 -13.40 18.53
N ALA A 57 8.31 -14.35 18.43
CA ALA A 57 7.76 -14.90 17.18
C ALA A 57 6.88 -13.87 16.41
N GLY A 58 7.37 -12.65 16.21
CA GLY A 58 6.69 -11.58 15.50
C GLY A 58 6.45 -11.78 14.00
N PRO A 59 7.26 -12.55 13.23
CA PRO A 59 7.00 -12.69 11.80
C PRO A 59 5.88 -13.68 11.45
N MET A 60 5.24 -14.35 12.43
CA MET A 60 4.18 -15.34 12.13
C MET A 60 2.88 -14.72 11.61
N TYR A 61 2.66 -13.42 11.84
CA TYR A 61 1.43 -12.75 11.44
C TYR A 61 1.76 -11.55 10.54
N LEU A 62 1.17 -11.51 9.35
CA LEU A 62 1.27 -10.40 8.40
C LEU A 62 -0.14 -9.92 8.08
N ALA A 63 -0.42 -8.65 8.34
CA ALA A 63 -1.62 -8.01 7.82
C ALA A 63 -1.34 -7.55 6.40
N VAL A 64 -2.13 -8.06 5.45
CA VAL A 64 -2.02 -7.70 4.03
C VAL A 64 -3.28 -6.95 3.63
N TYR A 65 -3.10 -5.75 3.10
CA TYR A 65 -4.12 -4.99 2.41
C TYR A 65 -3.88 -5.13 0.91
N SER A 66 -4.84 -5.70 0.17
CA SER A 66 -4.81 -5.80 -1.28
C SER A 66 -6.08 -5.20 -1.87
N LEU A 67 -5.90 -4.31 -2.85
CA LEU A 67 -6.98 -3.67 -3.60
C LEU A 67 -6.79 -3.95 -5.09
N LYS A 68 -7.81 -4.57 -5.71
CA LYS A 68 -7.84 -4.75 -7.16
C LYS A 68 -8.58 -3.59 -7.81
N VAL A 69 -7.88 -2.86 -8.69
CA VAL A 69 -8.42 -1.73 -9.43
C VAL A 69 -8.57 -2.13 -10.90
N THR A 70 -9.74 -1.85 -11.47
CA THR A 70 -10.00 -2.00 -12.91
C THR A 70 -10.20 -0.61 -13.50
N VAL A 71 -9.34 -0.24 -14.45
CA VAL A 71 -9.44 1.00 -15.24
C VAL A 71 -10.15 0.67 -16.55
N THR A 72 -11.27 1.34 -16.80
CA THR A 72 -12.04 1.21 -18.05
C THR A 72 -11.77 2.41 -18.97
N PRO A 73 -12.00 2.26 -20.29
CA PRO A 73 -11.94 3.37 -21.25
C PRO A 73 -12.91 4.51 -20.93
#